data_AF-A0A7S3HU54-F1
#
_entry.id   AF-A0A7S3HU54-F1
#
_cell.length_a   1.000
_cell.length_b   1.000
_cell.length_c   1.000
_cell.angle_alpha   90.00
_cell.angle_beta   90.00
_cell.angle_gamma   90.00
#
_symmetry.space_group_name_H-M   'P 1'
#
loop_
_entity.id
_entity.type
_entity.pdbx_description
1 polymer ?
#
loop_
_entity_poly.entity_id
_entity_poly.type
_entity_poly.pdbx_seq_one_letter_code
_entity_poly.pdbx_strand_id
1 'polypeptide(L)'
;FISKPIADMMETAKPNSLDINPLMRLKEALEGAQRNTSKILNRLERFEHRLTDLDEKMRPIQTTTKHYTKAKENISLTLAEIGKTSEYFRIAADVKDIVQAGLSPDTQEEYFEALGRLSNAKRYFETHHEIKASVTILSTIDGLLSVMVTACVSEFERILQASGKCIATSGDG
;
A
#
# COMPACT_ATOMS: atom_id res chain seq x y z
N PHE A 1 -16.72 -113.38 -44.11
CA PHE A 1 -16.14 -113.51 -42.76
C PHE A 1 -14.93 -112.59 -42.68
N ILE A 2 -14.73 -111.61 -41.79
CA ILE A 2 -15.42 -111.04 -40.62
C ILE A 2 -14.80 -109.62 -40.43
N SER A 3 -15.64 -108.64 -40.04
CA SER A 3 -15.40 -107.39 -39.29
C SER A 3 -14.41 -106.28 -39.70
N LYS A 4 -14.99 -105.11 -40.03
CA LYS A 4 -14.63 -103.76 -39.52
C LYS A 4 -15.34 -103.56 -38.15
N PRO A 5 -15.20 -102.48 -37.33
CA PRO A 5 -14.75 -101.10 -37.64
C PRO A 5 -14.04 -100.33 -36.47
N ILE A 6 -13.91 -98.99 -36.63
CA ILE A 6 -13.82 -97.94 -35.58
C ILE A 6 -12.45 -97.70 -34.93
N ALA A 7 -11.57 -96.99 -35.63
CA ALA A 7 -10.47 -96.23 -35.00
C ALA A 7 -10.12 -94.97 -35.82
N ASP A 8 -11.11 -94.43 -36.53
CA ASP A 8 -11.05 -93.12 -37.15
C ASP A 8 -12.12 -92.29 -36.43
N MET A 9 -11.79 -91.04 -36.07
CA MET A 9 -12.47 -90.16 -35.10
C MET A 9 -11.97 -90.21 -33.65
N MET A 10 -10.69 -89.94 -33.44
CA MET A 10 -10.30 -89.05 -32.34
C MET A 10 -9.45 -87.93 -32.91
N GLU A 11 -10.16 -86.93 -33.41
CA GLU A 11 -9.76 -85.54 -33.44
C GLU A 11 -9.28 -85.15 -32.03
N THR A 12 -8.01 -85.43 -31.75
CA THR A 12 -7.31 -84.80 -30.63
C THR A 12 -6.93 -83.42 -31.12
N ALA A 13 -7.96 -82.55 -31.14
CA ALA A 13 -7.78 -81.14 -31.01
C ALA A 13 -6.69 -80.94 -29.96
N LYS A 14 -5.52 -80.46 -30.39
CA LYS A 14 -4.51 -79.95 -29.46
C LYS A 14 -5.26 -78.98 -28.56
N PRO A 15 -5.39 -79.25 -27.24
CA PRO A 15 -5.93 -78.24 -26.37
C PRO A 15 -4.91 -77.12 -26.41
N ASN A 16 -5.28 -76.01 -27.07
CA ASN A 16 -4.62 -74.73 -26.92
C ASN A 16 -4.55 -74.48 -25.42
N SER A 17 -3.36 -74.66 -24.84
CA SER A 17 -3.09 -74.38 -23.43
C SER A 17 -3.12 -72.88 -23.23
N LEU A 18 -4.32 -72.31 -23.25
CA LEU A 18 -4.63 -70.97 -22.79
C LEU A 18 -5.65 -71.01 -21.65
N ASP A 19 -5.69 -72.10 -20.88
CA ASP A 19 -6.25 -72.10 -19.53
C ASP A 19 -5.18 -71.61 -18.54
N ILE A 20 -4.83 -70.32 -18.65
CA ILE A 20 -4.26 -69.61 -17.51
C ILE A 20 -5.38 -69.55 -16.49
N ASN A 21 -5.27 -70.36 -15.43
CA ASN A 21 -6.20 -70.44 -14.32
C ASN A 21 -6.70 -69.03 -13.92
N PRO A 22 -8.02 -68.76 -13.83
CA PRO A 22 -8.56 -67.44 -13.48
C PRO A 22 -7.92 -66.83 -12.21
N LEU A 23 -7.50 -67.68 -11.28
CA LEU A 23 -6.78 -67.28 -10.06
C LEU A 23 -5.40 -66.69 -10.36
N MET A 24 -4.72 -67.20 -11.39
CA MET A 24 -3.40 -66.73 -11.83
C MET A 24 -3.51 -65.35 -12.50
N ARG A 25 -4.54 -65.12 -13.32
CA ARG A 25 -4.85 -63.79 -13.88
C ARG A 25 -5.22 -62.77 -12.80
N LEU A 26 -6.03 -63.19 -11.81
CA LEU A 26 -6.38 -62.34 -10.67
C LEU A 26 -5.14 -61.98 -9.84
N LYS A 27 -4.23 -62.94 -9.62
CA LYS A 27 -2.96 -62.70 -8.94
C LYS A 27 -2.07 -61.72 -9.71
N GLU A 28 -1.93 -61.89 -11.02
CA GLU A 28 -1.16 -60.96 -11.87
C GLU A 28 -1.75 -59.54 -11.88
N ALA A 29 -3.08 -59.42 -11.96
CA ALA A 29 -3.77 -58.13 -11.87
C ALA A 29 -3.56 -57.47 -10.51
N LEU A 30 -3.62 -58.23 -9.41
CA LEU A 30 -3.39 -57.75 -8.05
C LEU A 30 -1.94 -57.30 -7.86
N GLU A 31 -0.95 -58.08 -8.34
CA GLU A 31 0.45 -57.70 -8.30
C GLU A 31 0.71 -56.45 -9.16
N GLY A 32 0.05 -56.33 -10.32
CA GLY A 32 0.11 -55.15 -11.17
C GLY A 32 -0.46 -53.91 -10.47
N ALA A 33 -1.63 -54.06 -9.83
CA ALA A 33 -2.25 -53.01 -9.03
C ALA A 33 -1.36 -52.58 -7.85
N GLN A 34 -0.79 -53.54 -7.12
CA GLN A 34 0.14 -53.28 -6.02
C GLN A 34 1.38 -52.52 -6.50
N ARG A 35 2.02 -52.96 -7.59
CA ARG A 35 3.17 -52.26 -8.18
C ARG A 35 2.82 -50.83 -8.61
N ASN A 36 1.63 -50.62 -9.18
CA ASN A 36 1.17 -49.30 -9.58
C ASN A 36 0.91 -48.39 -8.38
N THR A 37 0.24 -48.88 -7.34
CA THR A 37 0.02 -48.16 -6.09
C THR A 37 1.35 -47.80 -5.43
N SER A 38 2.32 -48.71 -5.35
CA SER A 38 3.65 -48.40 -4.82
C SER A 38 4.38 -47.31 -5.62
N LYS A 39 4.28 -47.32 -6.95
CA LYS A 39 4.83 -46.25 -7.80
C LYS A 39 4.16 -44.91 -7.53
N ILE A 40 2.86 -44.90 -7.26
CA ILE A 40 2.11 -43.68 -6.91
C ILE A 40 2.56 -43.18 -5.54
N LEU A 41 2.64 -44.05 -4.53
CA LEU A 41 3.12 -43.69 -3.19
C LEU A 41 4.53 -43.09 -3.23
N ASN A 42 5.47 -43.72 -3.92
CA ASN A 42 6.83 -43.20 -4.08
C ASN A 42 6.86 -41.83 -4.79
N ARG A 43 5.92 -41.57 -5.71
CA ARG A 43 5.81 -40.27 -6.35
C ARG A 43 5.25 -39.23 -5.39
N LEU A 44 4.19 -39.56 -4.64
CA LEU A 44 3.59 -38.66 -3.66
C LEU A 44 4.57 -38.29 -2.55
N GLU A 45 5.32 -39.27 -2.03
CA GLU A 45 6.37 -39.03 -1.03
C GLU A 45 7.44 -38.06 -1.56
N ARG A 46 7.89 -38.23 -2.81
CA ARG A 46 8.82 -37.27 -3.44
C ARG A 46 8.21 -35.89 -3.64
N PHE A 47 6.91 -35.79 -3.92
CA PHE A 47 6.22 -34.52 -4.03
C PHE A 47 6.13 -33.83 -2.66
N GLU A 48 5.76 -34.57 -1.62
CA GLU A 48 5.70 -34.08 -0.26
C GLU A 48 7.05 -33.54 0.20
N HIS A 49 8.13 -34.32 0.03
CA HIS A 49 9.47 -33.87 0.39
C HIS A 49 9.88 -32.58 -0.34
N ARG A 50 9.60 -32.50 -1.65
CA ARG A 50 9.89 -31.29 -2.43
C ARG A 50 9.06 -30.09 -2.02
N LEU A 51 7.81 -30.29 -1.62
CA LEU A 51 6.93 -29.22 -1.14
C LEU A 51 7.42 -28.69 0.22
N THR A 52 7.81 -29.59 1.12
CA THR A 52 8.42 -29.22 2.40
C THR A 52 9.72 -28.45 2.21
N ASP A 53 10.64 -28.96 1.39
CA ASP A 53 11.90 -28.27 1.06
C ASP A 53 11.66 -26.89 0.44
N LEU A 54 10.63 -26.78 -0.41
CA LEU A 54 10.26 -25.51 -1.03
C LEU A 54 9.71 -24.53 0.01
N ASP A 55 8.81 -24.98 0.90
CA ASP A 55 8.26 -24.15 1.98
C ASP A 55 9.35 -23.63 2.91
N GLU A 56 10.27 -24.51 3.33
CA GLU A 56 11.41 -24.13 4.18
C GLU A 56 12.30 -23.08 3.52
N LYS A 57 12.56 -23.20 2.21
CA LYS A 57 13.32 -22.21 1.45
C LYS A 57 12.54 -20.92 1.19
N MET A 58 11.22 -21.00 1.07
CA MET A 58 10.36 -19.86 0.75
C MET A 58 10.06 -19.00 1.99
N ARG A 59 9.91 -19.61 3.17
CA ARG A 59 9.63 -18.94 4.44
C ARG A 59 10.57 -17.77 4.78
N PRO A 60 11.91 -17.89 4.69
CA PRO A 60 12.81 -16.76 4.94
C PRO A 60 12.64 -15.64 3.91
N ILE A 61 12.36 -15.97 2.65
CA ILE A 61 12.12 -14.99 1.57
C ILE A 61 10.85 -14.20 1.87
N GLN A 62 9.75 -14.88 2.23
CA GLN A 62 8.49 -14.24 2.60
C GLN A 62 8.65 -13.33 3.81
N THR A 63 9.34 -13.81 4.86
CA THR A 63 9.61 -13.04 6.08
C THR A 63 10.41 -11.77 5.76
N THR A 64 11.48 -11.93 4.99
CA THR A 64 12.34 -10.82 4.56
C THR A 64 11.58 -9.82 3.69
N THR A 65 10.77 -10.31 2.75
CA THR A 65 9.91 -9.47 1.89
C THR A 65 8.89 -8.67 2.72
N LYS A 66 8.30 -9.28 3.76
CA LYS A 66 7.41 -8.59 4.68
C LYS A 66 8.14 -7.48 5.44
N HIS A 67 9.35 -7.75 5.94
CA HIS A 67 10.17 -6.73 6.60
C HIS A 67 10.52 -5.58 5.66
N TYR A 68 10.94 -5.86 4.43
CA TYR A 68 11.24 -4.82 3.45
C TYR A 68 10.01 -4.00 3.07
N THR A 69 8.87 -4.65 2.87
CA THR A 69 7.61 -3.95 2.58
C THR A 69 7.25 -2.98 3.71
N LYS A 70 7.33 -3.45 4.97
CA LYS A 70 7.06 -2.60 6.13
C LYS A 70 8.07 -1.46 6.28
N ALA A 71 9.36 -1.75 6.05
CA ALA A 71 10.40 -0.72 6.09
C ALA A 71 10.15 0.35 5.02
N LYS A 72 9.79 -0.05 3.80
CA LYS A 72 9.43 0.87 2.70
C LYS A 72 8.24 1.75 3.07
N GLU A 73 7.20 1.17 3.65
CA GLU A 73 6.02 1.91 4.10
C GLU A 73 6.37 2.93 5.18
N ASN A 74 7.11 2.50 6.21
CA ASN A 74 7.57 3.40 7.28
C ASN A 74 8.40 4.56 6.72
N ILE A 75 9.37 4.28 5.82
CA ILE A 75 10.18 5.31 5.17
C ILE A 75 9.29 6.30 4.40
N SER A 76 8.30 5.80 3.67
CA SER A 76 7.39 6.65 2.88
C SER A 76 6.55 7.57 3.78
N LEU A 77 6.03 7.04 4.89
CA LEU A 77 5.28 7.82 5.87
C LEU A 77 6.17 8.88 6.55
N THR A 78 7.39 8.51 6.94
CA THR A 78 8.35 9.47 7.53
C THR A 78 8.72 10.56 6.53
N LEU A 79 8.96 10.23 5.25
CA LEU A 79 9.23 11.22 4.22
C LEU A 79 8.05 12.16 3.99
N ALA A 80 6.82 11.66 4.02
CA ALA A 80 5.63 12.49 3.90
C ALA A 80 5.51 13.49 5.07
N GLU A 81 5.76 13.05 6.30
CA GLU A 81 5.73 13.96 7.46
C GLU A 81 6.87 14.98 7.43
N ILE A 82 8.09 14.58 7.05
CA ILE A 82 9.20 15.52 6.86
C ILE A 82 8.86 16.55 5.78
N GLY A 83 8.19 16.13 4.69
CA GLY A 83 7.70 17.04 3.65
C GLY A 83 6.77 18.12 4.21
N LYS A 84 5.78 17.73 5.02
CA LYS A 84 4.87 18.68 5.68
C LYS A 84 5.62 19.63 6.62
N THR A 85 6.50 19.10 7.46
CA THR A 85 7.32 19.92 8.36
C THR A 85 8.14 20.94 7.57
N SER A 86 8.79 20.50 6.48
CA SER A 86 9.59 21.36 5.62
C SER A 86 8.76 22.48 4.96
N GLU A 87 7.52 22.20 4.57
CA GLU A 87 6.61 23.21 4.04
C GLU A 87 6.32 24.30 5.07
N TYR A 88 6.00 23.93 6.31
CA TYR A 88 5.79 24.88 7.40
C TYR A 88 7.02 25.73 7.71
N PHE A 89 8.23 25.18 7.56
CA PHE A 89 9.46 25.94 7.69
C PHE A 89 9.63 27.02 6.60
N ARG A 90 9.06 26.81 5.42
CA ARG A 90 9.17 27.73 4.28
C ARG A 90 8.09 28.80 4.26
N ILE A 91 6.93 28.57 4.89
CA ILE A 91 5.78 29.51 4.86
C ILE A 91 6.19 30.93 5.25
N ALA A 92 7.01 31.11 6.30
CA ALA A 92 7.44 32.45 6.73
C ALA A 92 8.26 33.19 5.66
N ALA A 93 9.02 32.47 4.82
CA ALA A 93 9.72 33.05 3.70
C ALA A 93 8.78 33.30 2.52
N ASP A 94 7.92 32.33 2.18
CA ASP A 94 7.01 32.40 1.03
C ASP A 94 6.00 33.56 1.14
N VAL A 95 5.55 33.87 2.36
CA VAL A 95 4.56 34.95 2.59
C VAL A 95 5.20 36.32 2.79
N LYS A 96 6.53 36.40 2.96
CA LYS A 96 7.20 37.64 3.35
C LYS A 96 6.96 38.78 2.37
N ASP A 97 7.01 38.48 1.07
CA ASP A 97 6.80 39.46 0.01
C ASP A 97 5.35 39.96 -0.01
N ILE A 98 4.38 39.08 0.27
CA ILE A 98 2.95 39.43 0.41
C ILE A 98 2.75 40.37 1.60
N VAL A 99 3.37 40.07 2.75
CA VAL A 99 3.32 40.93 3.93
C VAL A 99 3.94 42.30 3.65
N GLN A 100 5.03 42.34 2.89
CA GLN A 100 5.70 43.59 2.50
C GLN A 100 4.91 44.43 1.49
N ALA A 101 4.21 43.78 0.55
CA ALA A 101 3.34 44.44 -0.41
C ALA A 101 2.15 45.15 0.30
N GLY A 102 1.74 44.63 1.46
CA GLY A 102 0.72 45.23 2.29
C GLY A 102 -0.70 44.92 1.82
N LEU A 103 -1.67 45.31 2.65
CA LEU A 103 -3.09 45.09 2.39
C LEU A 103 -3.63 46.19 1.48
N SER A 104 -4.15 45.79 0.32
CA SER A 104 -4.85 46.67 -0.62
C SER A 104 -6.08 45.95 -1.20
N PRO A 105 -7.03 46.66 -1.83
CA PRO A 105 -8.21 46.03 -2.43
C PRO A 105 -7.87 44.94 -3.46
N ASP A 106 -6.78 45.12 -4.22
CA ASP A 106 -6.35 44.19 -5.27
C ASP A 106 -5.58 42.98 -4.71
N THR A 107 -4.91 43.13 -3.56
CA THR A 107 -4.11 42.08 -2.91
C THR A 107 -4.82 41.41 -1.72
N GLN A 108 -6.07 41.79 -1.45
CA GLN A 108 -6.79 41.40 -0.24
C GLN A 108 -6.91 39.88 -0.07
N GLU A 109 -7.28 39.17 -1.15
CA GLU A 109 -7.49 37.72 -1.11
C GLU A 109 -6.19 36.98 -0.80
N GLU A 110 -5.12 37.29 -1.53
CA GLU A 110 -3.78 36.72 -1.33
C GLU A 110 -3.23 37.03 0.08
N TYR A 111 -3.51 38.23 0.59
CA TYR A 111 -3.10 38.63 1.93
C TYR A 111 -3.80 37.81 3.03
N PHE A 112 -5.11 37.59 2.91
CA PHE A 112 -5.84 36.75 3.88
C PHE A 112 -5.48 35.28 3.75
N GLU A 113 -5.20 34.78 2.55
CA GLU A 113 -4.67 33.44 2.36
C GLU A 113 -3.31 33.27 3.06
N ALA A 114 -2.39 34.23 2.87
CA ALA A 114 -1.09 34.24 3.54
C ALA A 114 -1.23 34.29 5.08
N LEU A 115 -2.18 35.07 5.60
CA LEU A 115 -2.48 35.14 7.03
C LEU A 115 -2.96 33.77 7.56
N GLY A 116 -3.83 33.10 6.80
CA GLY A 116 -4.31 31.75 7.11
C GLY A 116 -3.18 30.71 7.13
N ARG A 117 -2.29 30.75 6.13
CA ARG A 117 -1.10 29.89 6.05
C ARG A 117 -0.16 30.10 7.24
N LEU A 118 0.15 31.34 7.60
CA LEU A 118 0.95 31.66 8.79
C LEU A 118 0.31 31.19 10.09
N SER A 119 -1.01 31.38 10.23
CA SER A 119 -1.75 30.94 11.42
C SER A 119 -1.74 29.42 11.57
N ASN A 120 -1.88 28.68 10.47
CA ASN A 120 -1.74 27.23 10.48
C ASN A 120 -0.32 26.78 10.83
N ALA A 121 0.70 27.46 10.29
CA ALA A 121 2.11 27.21 10.63
C ALA A 121 2.40 27.44 12.12
N LYS A 122 1.88 28.53 12.68
CA LYS A 122 1.98 28.82 14.11
C LYS A 122 1.42 27.67 14.95
N ARG A 123 0.17 27.27 14.69
CA ARG A 123 -0.48 26.16 15.40
C ARG A 123 0.29 24.85 15.28
N TYR A 124 0.86 24.57 14.11
CA TYR A 124 1.68 23.37 13.91
C TYR A 124 2.90 23.35 14.83
N PHE A 125 3.68 24.44 14.88
CA PHE A 125 4.88 24.52 15.71
C PHE A 125 4.58 24.66 17.21
N GLU A 126 3.43 25.22 17.58
CA GLU A 126 2.92 25.20 18.96
C GLU A 126 2.52 23.80 19.41
N THR A 127 2.06 22.94 18.49
CA THR A 127 1.71 21.55 18.85
C THR A 127 2.94 20.64 18.91
N HIS A 128 4.01 20.97 18.19
CA HIS A 128 5.22 20.16 18.04
C HIS A 128 6.46 20.86 18.64
N HIS A 129 6.42 21.13 19.95
CA HIS A 129 7.48 21.85 20.67
C HIS A 129 8.82 21.09 20.76
N GLU A 130 8.83 19.78 20.51
CA GLU A 130 10.03 18.94 20.47
C GLU A 130 10.99 19.31 19.31
N ILE A 131 10.50 20.02 18.30
CA ILE A 131 11.31 20.50 17.19
C ILE A 131 12.19 21.66 17.70
N LYS A 132 13.50 21.45 17.81
CA LYS A 132 14.44 22.46 18.38
C LYS A 132 14.37 23.84 17.70
N ALA A 133 14.12 23.88 16.39
CA ALA A 133 14.02 25.13 15.64
C ALA A 133 12.65 25.83 15.77
N SER A 134 11.66 25.20 16.44
CA SER A 134 10.29 25.73 16.60
C SER A 134 10.28 27.12 17.24
N VAL A 135 11.10 27.36 18.26
CA VAL A 135 11.11 28.65 18.99
C VAL A 135 11.50 29.82 18.09
N THR A 136 12.56 29.66 17.28
CA THR A 136 13.02 30.74 16.39
C THR A 136 12.02 31.01 15.27
N ILE A 137 11.43 29.96 14.71
CA ILE A 137 10.46 30.13 13.64
C ILE A 137 9.12 30.68 14.14
N LEU A 138 8.67 30.27 15.34
CA LEU A 138 7.50 30.83 15.99
C LEU A 138 7.67 32.34 16.22
N SER A 139 8.84 32.77 16.71
CA SER A 139 9.13 34.20 16.85
C SER A 139 9.06 34.95 15.51
N THR A 140 9.52 34.32 14.42
CA THR A 140 9.45 34.91 13.07
C THR A 140 7.99 35.00 12.59
N ILE A 141 7.21 33.93 12.79
CA ILE A 141 5.79 33.87 12.43
C ILE A 141 4.97 34.89 13.23
N ASP A 142 5.21 35.00 14.54
CA ASP A 142 4.54 35.99 15.39
C ASP A 142 4.84 37.43 14.97
N GLY A 143 6.09 37.70 14.58
CA GLY A 143 6.47 39.00 14.01
C GLY A 143 5.71 39.32 12.72
N LEU A 144 5.64 38.38 11.77
CA LEU A 144 4.89 38.55 10.53
C LEU A 144 3.39 38.71 10.78
N LEU A 145 2.80 37.87 11.64
CA LEU A 145 1.38 37.98 12.01
C LEU A 145 1.06 39.32 12.65
N SER A 146 1.92 39.83 13.53
CA SER A 146 1.74 41.15 14.15
C SER A 146 1.72 42.28 13.12
N VAL A 147 2.64 42.25 12.15
CA VAL A 147 2.63 43.19 11.01
C VAL A 147 1.33 43.05 10.23
N MET A 148 0.91 41.82 9.94
CA MET A 148 -0.28 41.60 9.13
C MET A 148 -1.56 42.08 9.79
N VAL A 149 -1.75 41.77 11.07
CA VAL A 149 -2.89 42.23 11.86
C VAL A 149 -2.91 43.75 11.97
N THR A 150 -1.75 44.38 12.15
CA THR A 150 -1.66 45.85 12.21
C THR A 150 -2.13 46.47 10.89
N ALA A 151 -1.70 45.94 9.75
CA ALA A 151 -2.16 46.41 8.44
C ALA A 151 -3.67 46.23 8.25
N CYS A 152 -4.25 45.11 8.69
CA CYS A 152 -5.70 44.90 8.68
C CYS A 152 -6.45 45.94 9.51
N VAL A 153 -5.95 46.25 10.71
CA VAL A 153 -6.55 47.27 11.59
C VAL A 153 -6.46 48.65 10.93
N SER A 154 -5.31 49.03 10.38
CA SER A 154 -5.14 50.32 9.71
C SER A 154 -6.05 50.48 8.48
N GLU A 155 -6.22 49.41 7.68
CA GLU A 155 -7.12 49.45 6.52
C GLU A 155 -8.59 49.53 6.95
N PHE A 156 -8.97 48.81 8.00
CA PHE A 156 -10.31 48.91 8.58
C PHE A 156 -10.60 50.33 9.08
N GLU A 157 -9.67 50.95 9.81
CA GLU A 157 -9.77 52.35 10.25
C GLU A 157 -9.88 53.31 9.07
N ARG A 158 -9.11 53.10 8.00
CA ARG A 158 -9.17 53.90 6.76
C ARG A 158 -10.56 53.83 6.13
N ILE A 159 -11.15 52.63 6.04
CA ILE A 159 -12.49 52.41 5.50
C ILE A 159 -13.55 53.11 6.36
N LEU A 160 -13.44 53.01 7.69
CA LEU A 160 -14.34 53.70 8.62
C LEU A 160 -14.28 55.22 8.48
N GLN A 161 -13.08 55.80 8.35
CA GLN A 161 -12.90 57.24 8.16
C GLN A 161 -13.45 57.73 6.82
N ALA A 162 -13.24 56.97 5.74
CA ALA A 162 -13.79 57.29 4.43
C ALA A 162 -15.33 57.28 4.45
N SER A 163 -15.91 56.28 5.12
CA SER A 163 -17.37 56.14 5.26
C SER A 163 -17.97 57.20 6.19
N GLY A 164 -17.29 57.51 7.29
CA GLY A 164 -17.73 58.51 8.27
C GLY A 164 -17.74 59.94 7.74
N LYS A 165 -16.81 60.30 6.84
CA LYS A 165 -16.83 61.61 6.15
C LYS A 165 -18.01 61.75 5.18
N CYS A 166 -18.41 60.69 4.49
CA CYS A 166 -19.55 60.73 3.56
C CYS A 166 -20.89 60.95 4.28
N ILE A 167 -21.08 60.40 5.47
CA ILE A 167 -22.35 60.54 6.23
C ILE A 167 -22.58 62.00 6.67
N ALA A 168 -21.53 62.79 6.90
CA ALA A 168 -21.66 64.19 7.32
C ALA A 168 -22.05 65.17 6.19
N THR A 169 -22.13 64.73 4.93
CA THR A 169 -22.35 65.62 3.77
C THR A 169 -23.71 65.48 3.09
N SER A 170 -24.61 64.62 3.60
CA SER A 170 -25.94 64.40 3.00
C SER A 170 -27.11 64.93 3.83
N GLY A 171 -26.82 65.80 4.81
CA GLY A 171 -27.80 66.39 5.71
C GLY A 171 -27.64 67.91 5.85
N ASP A 172 -27.52 68.62 4.74
CA ASP A 172 -27.88 70.04 4.67
C ASP A 172 -28.23 70.38 3.22
N GLY A 173 -29.51 70.63 2.96
CA GLY A 173 -30.12 70.82 1.63
C GLY A 173 -31.63 70.71 1.70
#